data_AF-A0A2G5V500-F1
#
_entry.id   AF-A0A2G5V500-F1
#
_cell.length_a   1.000
_cell.length_b   1.000
_cell.length_c   1.000
_cell.angle_alpha   90.00
_cell.angle_beta   90.00
_cell.angle_gamma   90.00
#
_symmetry.space_group_name_H-M   'P 1'
#
loop_
_entity.id
_entity.type
_entity.pdbx_description
1 polymer ?
#
loop_
_entity_poly.entity_id
_entity_poly.type
_entity_poly.pdbx_seq_one_letter_code
_entity_poly.pdbx_strand_id
1 'polypeptide(L)'
;MTEQNYNQITEIQALRNENALLRSLLATKFRCAECSTNNNLQEQLNQLREDHENLKAKQQKEHDENKKMIGKIRSVLLKKSETKSLNRKPNLEEIIEKHRNEPEPISGERIFAGTWKLISAEDTMRYMKLRRLPQNEFMANLEFTWNGTNLILPLEPEIIADPELTAFTSFKDGVLKTVLLFGDDDQEKVTIERSIQEEDQYMRVLSSFTQMYNLTKTSQEISCIRIYERIA
;
A
#
# COMPACT_ATOMS: atom_id res chain seq x y z
N MET A 1 59.10 18.31 28.52
CA MET A 1 58.24 17.25 27.95
C MET A 1 58.84 15.92 28.36
N THR A 2 58.07 15.04 28.99
CA THR A 2 58.51 13.70 29.44
C THR A 2 58.53 12.73 28.25
N GLU A 3 59.44 11.75 28.23
CA GLU A 3 59.56 10.75 27.15
C GLU A 3 58.23 10.04 26.83
N GLN A 4 57.39 9.82 27.84
CA GLN A 4 56.04 9.26 27.65
C GLN A 4 55.15 10.13 26.74
N ASN A 5 55.29 11.45 26.80
CA ASN A 5 54.49 12.37 25.99
C ASN A 5 54.98 12.38 24.53
N TYR A 6 56.29 12.19 24.30
CA TYR A 6 56.85 12.07 22.96
C TYR A 6 56.43 10.76 22.27
N ASN A 7 56.43 9.65 23.01
CA ASN A 7 55.99 8.36 22.49
C ASN A 7 54.49 8.34 22.13
N GLN A 8 53.64 8.96 22.97
CA GLN A 8 52.21 9.11 22.68
C GLN A 8 51.94 9.98 21.45
N ILE A 9 52.68 11.08 21.27
CA ILE A 9 52.56 11.92 20.07
C ILE A 9 52.96 11.14 18.82
N THR A 10 54.03 10.34 18.91
CA THR A 10 54.54 9.51 17.81
C THR A 10 53.54 8.42 17.42
N GLU A 11 52.93 7.77 18.40
CA GLU A 11 51.90 6.74 18.20
C GLU A 11 50.61 7.33 17.59
N ILE A 12 50.18 8.51 18.05
CA ILE A 12 49.04 9.23 17.46
C ILE A 12 49.33 9.61 16.01
N GLN A 13 50.57 9.99 15.67
CA GLN A 13 50.96 10.27 14.29
C GLN A 13 50.99 9.01 13.42
N ALA A 14 51.46 7.88 13.96
CA ALA A 14 51.41 6.59 13.27
C ALA A 14 49.96 6.18 12.95
N LEU A 15 49.06 6.27 13.93
CA LEU A 15 47.64 5.95 13.76
C LEU A 15 46.94 6.89 12.76
N ARG A 16 47.31 8.18 12.74
CA ARG A 16 46.79 9.14 11.75
C ARG A 16 47.24 8.79 10.32
N ASN A 17 48.49 8.37 10.16
CA ASN A 17 49.02 7.94 8.86
C ASN A 17 48.33 6.66 8.37
N GLU A 18 48.09 5.71 9.27
CA GLU A 18 47.37 4.48 8.96
C GLU A 18 45.89 4.74 8.60
N ASN A 19 45.22 5.64 9.32
CA ASN A 19 43.85 6.05 8.98
C ASN A 19 43.78 6.76 7.61
N ALA A 20 44.78 7.60 7.29
CA ALA A 20 44.88 8.24 5.99
C ALA A 20 45.10 7.23 4.86
N LEU A 21 45.94 6.22 5.08
CA LEU A 21 46.18 5.13 4.13
C LEU A 21 44.91 4.30 3.90
N LEU A 22 44.19 3.96 4.97
CA LEU A 22 42.91 3.22 4.89
C LEU A 22 41.84 4.02 4.14
N ARG A 23 41.73 5.33 4.39
CA ARG A 23 40.84 6.22 3.63
C ARG A 23 41.22 6.27 2.15
N SER A 24 42.52 6.31 1.84
CA SER A 24 43.01 6.27 0.45
C SER A 24 42.72 4.93 -0.23
N LEU A 25 42.89 3.82 0.48
CA LEU A 25 42.58 2.47 0.00
C LEU A 25 41.09 2.25 -0.23
N LEU A 26 40.23 2.75 0.67
CA LEU A 26 38.78 2.76 0.48
C LEU A 26 38.40 3.64 -0.71
N ALA A 27 38.96 4.83 -0.83
CA ALA A 27 38.71 5.72 -1.96
C ALA A 27 39.21 5.17 -3.31
N THR A 28 40.15 4.22 -3.32
CA THR A 28 40.62 3.54 -4.54
C THR A 28 39.88 2.25 -4.83
N LYS A 29 39.48 1.47 -3.81
CA LYS A 29 38.63 0.27 -3.99
C LYS A 29 37.17 0.59 -4.33
N PHE A 30 36.66 1.77 -3.93
CA PHE A 30 35.30 2.22 -4.22
C PHE A 30 35.21 3.28 -5.32
N ARG A 31 36.28 3.49 -6.10
CA ARG A 31 36.18 4.30 -7.34
C ARG A 31 35.39 3.52 -8.39
N CYS A 32 34.09 3.76 -8.42
CA CYS A 32 33.29 3.59 -9.61
C CYS A 32 33.88 4.51 -10.70
N ALA A 33 34.21 3.95 -11.87
CA ALA A 33 34.76 4.70 -12.99
C ALA A 33 33.75 5.71 -13.60
N GLU A 34 32.51 5.76 -13.10
CA GLU A 34 31.41 6.56 -13.64
C GLU A 34 30.72 7.46 -12.60
N CYS A 35 31.43 7.95 -11.58
CA CYS A 35 30.89 8.99 -10.70
C CYS A 35 30.92 10.39 -11.36
N SER A 36 30.11 10.57 -12.41
CA SER A 36 29.78 11.85 -13.04
C SER A 36 28.36 12.31 -12.69
N THR A 37 27.91 12.11 -11.45
CA THR A 37 26.49 12.27 -11.06
C THR A 37 26.22 13.31 -9.97
N ASN A 38 27.12 14.27 -9.74
CA ASN A 38 26.84 15.33 -8.76
C ASN A 38 25.90 16.45 -9.30
N ASN A 39 25.82 16.65 -10.61
CA ASN A 39 24.94 17.68 -11.18
C ASN A 39 23.47 17.24 -11.29
N ASN A 40 23.23 15.94 -11.54
CA ASN A 40 21.87 15.40 -11.75
C ASN A 40 21.06 15.33 -10.44
N LEU A 41 21.71 15.00 -9.31
CA LEU A 41 21.06 14.99 -7.99
C LEU A 41 20.61 16.38 -7.53
N GLN A 42 21.38 17.42 -7.86
CA GLN A 42 21.05 18.80 -7.50
C GLN A 42 19.86 19.32 -8.33
N GLU A 43 19.80 18.97 -9.63
CA GLU A 43 18.66 19.28 -10.49
C GLU A 43 17.40 18.55 -10.05
N GLN A 44 17.48 17.26 -9.70
CA GLN A 44 16.35 16.50 -9.18
C GLN A 44 15.82 17.06 -7.84
N LEU A 45 16.71 17.52 -6.95
CA LEU A 45 16.33 18.18 -5.70
C LEU A 45 15.64 19.52 -5.92
N ASN A 46 16.08 20.29 -6.91
CA ASN A 46 15.42 21.55 -7.27
C ASN A 46 14.04 21.28 -7.90
N GLN A 47 13.93 20.28 -8.76
CA GLN A 47 12.67 19.87 -9.38
C GLN A 47 11.64 19.43 -8.32
N LEU A 48 12.06 18.59 -7.36
CA LEU A 48 11.21 18.13 -6.26
C LEU A 48 10.72 19.29 -5.37
N ARG A 49 11.53 20.32 -5.15
CA ARG A 49 11.11 21.51 -4.41
C ARG A 49 10.07 22.33 -5.15
N GLU A 50 10.26 22.50 -6.46
CA GLU A 50 9.31 23.22 -7.31
C GLU A 50 7.96 22.48 -7.38
N ASP A 51 7.99 21.16 -7.55
CA ASP A 51 6.79 20.33 -7.56
C ASP A 51 6.04 20.37 -6.22
N HIS A 52 6.77 20.40 -5.10
CA HIS A 52 6.17 20.51 -3.77
C HIS A 52 5.47 21.87 -3.56
N GLU A 53 6.08 22.97 -3.97
CA GLU A 53 5.44 24.30 -3.88
C GLU A 53 4.23 24.40 -4.83
N ASN A 54 4.31 23.82 -6.03
CA ASN A 54 3.19 23.77 -6.97
C ASN A 54 2.00 22.95 -6.42
N LEU A 55 2.27 21.79 -5.82
CA LEU A 55 1.26 20.96 -5.15
C LEU A 55 0.58 21.70 -4.00
N LYS A 56 1.37 22.41 -3.18
CA LYS A 56 0.87 23.21 -2.07
C LYS A 56 -0.03 24.36 -2.55
N ALA A 57 0.36 25.06 -3.62
CA ALA A 57 -0.45 26.10 -4.23
C ALA A 57 -1.77 25.53 -4.80
N LYS A 58 -1.73 24.33 -5.40
CA LYS A 58 -2.93 23.66 -5.92
C LYS A 58 -3.89 23.23 -4.81
N GLN A 59 -3.39 22.65 -3.72
CA GLN A 59 -4.20 22.31 -2.55
C GLN A 59 -4.85 23.54 -1.93
N GLN A 60 -4.13 24.66 -1.83
CA GLN A 60 -4.70 25.90 -1.32
C GLN A 60 -5.82 26.43 -2.23
N LYS A 61 -5.63 26.38 -3.54
CA LYS A 61 -6.65 26.78 -4.51
C LYS A 61 -7.90 25.91 -4.44
N GLU A 62 -7.75 24.59 -4.38
CA GLU A 62 -8.87 23.65 -4.23
C GLU A 62 -9.62 23.86 -2.91
N HIS A 63 -8.88 24.12 -1.82
CA HIS A 63 -9.46 24.45 -0.53
C HIS A 63 -10.28 25.75 -0.59
N ASP A 64 -9.78 26.79 -1.25
CA ASP A 64 -10.49 28.07 -1.40
C ASP A 64 -11.72 27.96 -2.31
N GLU A 65 -11.64 27.14 -3.38
CA GLU A 65 -12.77 26.82 -4.24
C GLU A 65 -13.86 26.04 -3.49
N ASN A 66 -13.47 25.04 -2.69
CA ASN A 66 -14.38 24.29 -1.83
C ASN A 66 -15.03 25.20 -0.77
N LYS A 67 -14.26 26.09 -0.15
CA LYS A 67 -14.79 27.08 0.81
C LYS A 67 -15.82 28.00 0.16
N LYS A 68 -15.58 28.44 -1.09
CA LYS A 68 -16.52 29.25 -1.88
C LYS A 68 -17.78 28.45 -2.25
N MET A 69 -17.63 27.17 -2.59
CA MET A 69 -18.76 26.27 -2.90
C MET A 69 -19.63 26.03 -1.67
N ILE A 70 -19.03 25.73 -0.52
CA ILE A 70 -19.74 25.58 0.76
C ILE A 70 -20.48 26.87 1.13
N GLY A 71 -19.86 28.04 0.93
CA GLY A 71 -20.52 29.34 1.11
C GLY A 71 -21.75 29.52 0.22
N LYS A 72 -21.68 29.12 -1.07
CA LYS A 72 -22.82 29.14 -1.99
C LYS A 72 -23.93 28.19 -1.53
N ILE A 73 -23.60 26.95 -1.16
CA ILE A 73 -24.57 25.97 -0.65
C ILE A 73 -25.27 26.52 0.59
N ARG A 74 -24.51 27.08 1.54
CA ARG A 74 -25.06 27.69 2.76
C ARG A 74 -25.99 28.86 2.44
N SER A 75 -25.64 29.71 1.47
CA SER A 75 -26.49 30.83 1.03
C SER A 75 -27.79 30.37 0.36
N VAL A 76 -27.75 29.28 -0.42
CA VAL A 76 -28.94 28.69 -1.06
C VAL A 76 -29.86 28.04 -0.03
N LEU A 77 -29.28 27.37 0.98
CA LEU A 77 -30.03 26.78 2.09
C LEU A 77 -30.70 27.85 2.96
N LEU A 78 -30.00 28.95 3.25
CA LEU A 78 -30.56 30.09 3.99
C LEU A 78 -31.69 30.77 3.19
N LYS A 79 -31.51 31.03 1.89
CA LYS A 79 -32.59 31.55 1.02
C LYS A 79 -33.79 30.61 0.91
N LYS A 80 -33.58 29.29 0.90
CA LYS A 80 -34.65 28.27 0.98
C LYS A 80 -35.35 28.26 2.34
N SER A 81 -34.68 28.65 3.41
CA SER A 81 -35.28 28.77 4.74
C SER A 81 -36.12 30.06 4.89
N GLU A 82 -35.73 31.16 4.23
CA GLU A 82 -36.51 32.41 4.19
C GLU A 82 -37.79 32.27 3.34
N THR A 83 -37.70 31.59 2.20
CA THR A 83 -38.84 31.34 1.29
C THR A 83 -39.82 30.27 1.78
N LYS A 84 -39.50 29.55 2.86
CA LYS A 84 -40.41 28.58 3.51
C LYS A 84 -40.95 29.06 4.86
N SER A 85 -40.86 30.36 5.17
CA SER A 85 -41.38 30.96 6.41
C SER A 85 -42.90 31.15 6.46
N LEU A 86 -43.68 30.24 5.86
CA LEU A 86 -45.09 30.09 6.14
C LEU A 86 -45.36 28.65 6.56
N ASN A 87 -45.48 28.50 7.88
CA ASN A 87 -45.93 27.35 8.65
C ASN A 87 -44.94 26.22 8.99
N ARG A 88 -44.68 26.16 10.30
CA ARG A 88 -44.10 25.08 11.13
C ARG A 88 -42.60 24.88 11.02
N LYS A 89 -41.89 25.40 12.03
CA LYS A 89 -40.53 25.00 12.39
C LYS A 89 -40.50 23.48 12.67
N PRO A 90 -39.62 22.69 12.02
CA PRO A 90 -39.23 21.40 12.55
C PRO A 90 -38.26 21.59 13.73
N ASN A 91 -38.39 20.75 14.76
CA ASN A 91 -37.56 20.78 15.96
C ASN A 91 -36.13 20.35 15.59
N LEU A 92 -35.13 21.21 15.82
CA LEU A 92 -33.74 20.94 15.43
C LEU A 92 -33.18 19.71 16.15
N GLU A 93 -33.56 19.51 17.40
CA GLU A 93 -33.23 18.32 18.20
C GLU A 93 -33.65 17.02 17.51
N GLU A 94 -34.83 16.94 16.88
CA GLU A 94 -35.29 15.73 16.19
C GLU A 94 -34.46 15.40 14.94
N ILE A 95 -33.94 16.43 14.26
CA ILE A 95 -33.09 16.26 13.08
C ILE A 95 -31.67 15.84 13.49
N ILE A 96 -31.15 16.40 14.58
CA ILE A 96 -29.85 16.04 15.16
C ILE A 96 -29.90 14.61 15.73
N GLU A 97 -30.98 14.23 16.41
CA GLU A 97 -31.20 12.86 16.91
C GLU A 97 -31.29 11.85 15.76
N LYS A 98 -31.90 12.23 14.63
CA LYS A 98 -31.93 11.39 13.41
C LYS A 98 -30.54 11.17 12.81
N HIS A 99 -29.73 12.22 12.70
CA HIS A 99 -28.35 12.09 12.19
C HIS A 99 -27.40 11.40 13.19
N ARG A 100 -27.64 11.49 14.49
CA ARG A 100 -26.90 10.72 15.51
C ARG A 100 -27.18 9.22 15.47
N ASN A 101 -28.36 8.84 14.98
CA ASN A 101 -28.80 7.44 14.88
C ASN A 101 -28.72 6.92 13.43
N GLU A 102 -28.20 7.69 12.48
CA GLU A 102 -27.90 7.16 11.15
C GLU A 102 -26.74 6.18 11.29
N PRO A 103 -26.90 4.91 10.88
CA PRO A 103 -25.78 3.98 10.88
C PRO A 103 -24.68 4.56 9.99
N GLU A 104 -23.47 4.63 10.54
CA GLU A 104 -22.29 5.01 9.75
C GLU A 104 -22.28 4.18 8.45
N PRO A 105 -21.88 4.76 7.30
CA PRO A 105 -21.79 4.02 6.06
C PRO A 105 -20.91 2.79 6.30
N ILE A 106 -21.55 1.61 6.31
CA ILE A 106 -20.86 0.35 6.50
C ILE A 106 -20.00 0.16 5.25
N SER A 107 -18.69 0.34 5.40
CA SER A 107 -17.73 0.07 4.34
C SER A 107 -17.97 -1.34 3.80
N GLY A 108 -18.12 -1.46 2.49
CA GLY A 108 -18.46 -2.73 1.84
C GLY A 108 -17.40 -3.81 2.07
N GLU A 109 -16.16 -3.40 2.36
CA GLU A 109 -15.05 -4.26 2.72
C GLU A 109 -15.27 -5.02 4.04
N ARG A 110 -16.13 -4.49 4.93
CA ARG A 110 -16.42 -5.13 6.23
C ARG A 110 -16.95 -6.56 6.07
N ILE A 111 -17.62 -6.88 4.96
CA ILE A 111 -18.16 -8.22 4.71
C ILE A 111 -17.08 -9.30 4.69
N PHE A 112 -15.83 -8.96 4.39
CA PHE A 112 -14.72 -9.92 4.38
C PHE A 112 -14.19 -10.22 5.78
N ALA A 113 -14.51 -9.41 6.79
CA ALA A 113 -14.01 -9.59 8.15
C ALA A 113 -14.50 -10.92 8.76
N GLY A 114 -13.62 -11.58 9.52
CA GLY A 114 -13.88 -12.87 10.15
C GLY A 114 -12.82 -13.92 9.77
N THR A 115 -13.02 -15.13 10.29
CA THR A 115 -12.17 -16.27 10.01
C THR A 115 -12.82 -17.16 8.95
N TRP A 116 -12.02 -17.61 8.00
CA TRP A 116 -12.43 -18.35 6.81
C TRP A 116 -11.66 -19.66 6.72
N LYS A 117 -12.37 -20.77 6.71
CA LYS A 117 -11.81 -22.12 6.62
C LYS A 117 -11.73 -22.57 5.17
N LEU A 118 -10.58 -23.05 4.73
CA LEU A 118 -10.45 -23.61 3.38
C LEU A 118 -11.27 -24.89 3.24
N ILE A 119 -12.16 -24.95 2.25
CA ILE A 119 -13.02 -26.12 1.98
C ILE A 119 -12.78 -26.75 0.60
N SER A 120 -12.30 -25.99 -0.37
CA SER A 120 -11.99 -26.49 -1.71
C SER A 120 -10.83 -25.73 -2.34
N ALA A 121 -10.08 -26.42 -3.21
CA ALA A 121 -8.91 -25.89 -3.89
C ALA A 121 -8.75 -26.54 -5.27
N GLU A 122 -8.67 -25.72 -6.31
CA GLU A 122 -8.55 -26.12 -7.72
C GLU A 122 -7.25 -25.56 -8.31
N ASP A 123 -6.52 -26.37 -9.09
CA ASP A 123 -5.26 -26.01 -9.76
C ASP A 123 -4.14 -25.45 -8.87
N THR A 124 -4.26 -25.60 -7.55
CA THR A 124 -3.33 -25.05 -6.56
C THR A 124 -1.94 -25.68 -6.61
N MET A 125 -1.83 -26.99 -6.89
CA MET A 125 -0.54 -27.68 -6.92
C MET A 125 0.37 -27.16 -8.03
N ARG A 126 -0.20 -26.84 -9.20
CA ARG A 126 0.56 -26.26 -10.32
C ARG A 126 0.98 -24.84 -9.98
N TYR A 127 0.05 -24.04 -9.46
CA TYR A 127 0.30 -22.66 -9.05
C TYR A 127 1.40 -22.55 -7.98
N MET A 128 1.28 -23.29 -6.88
CA MET A 128 2.25 -23.31 -5.79
C MET A 128 3.65 -23.72 -6.26
N LYS A 129 3.77 -24.73 -7.12
CA LYS A 129 5.07 -25.18 -7.64
C LYS A 129 5.77 -24.10 -8.46
N LEU A 130 5.02 -23.40 -9.32
CA LEU A 130 5.58 -22.38 -10.19
C LEU A 130 5.98 -21.12 -9.41
N ARG A 131 5.19 -20.73 -8.40
CA ARG A 131 5.48 -19.59 -7.51
C ARG A 131 6.33 -19.95 -6.28
N ARG A 132 6.73 -21.22 -6.12
CA ARG A 132 7.53 -21.75 -4.99
C ARG A 132 6.91 -21.44 -3.62
N LEU A 133 5.60 -21.58 -3.50
CA LEU A 133 4.87 -21.18 -2.30
C LEU A 133 4.94 -22.24 -1.19
N PRO A 134 5.07 -21.82 0.08
CA PRO A 134 4.98 -22.72 1.21
C PRO A 134 3.54 -23.27 1.35
N GLN A 135 3.40 -24.59 1.25
CA GLN A 135 2.09 -25.25 1.24
C GLN A 135 1.25 -24.94 2.49
N ASN A 136 1.88 -24.91 3.67
CA ASN A 136 1.16 -24.68 4.93
C ASN A 136 0.51 -23.29 4.97
N GLU A 137 1.22 -22.27 4.49
CA GLU A 137 0.70 -20.90 4.43
C GLU A 137 -0.35 -20.76 3.32
N PHE A 138 -0.10 -21.37 2.16
CA PHE A 138 -1.00 -21.27 1.01
C PHE A 138 -2.35 -21.94 1.25
N MET A 139 -2.37 -23.03 2.02
CA MET A 139 -3.56 -23.81 2.34
C MET A 139 -4.14 -23.46 3.73
N ALA A 140 -3.61 -22.44 4.39
CA ALA A 140 -4.09 -22.01 5.71
C ALA A 140 -5.50 -21.40 5.64
N ASN A 141 -6.16 -21.38 6.79
CA ASN A 141 -7.33 -20.54 7.02
C ASN A 141 -6.94 -19.07 6.89
N LEU A 142 -7.90 -18.23 6.50
CA LEU A 142 -7.69 -16.80 6.38
C LEU A 142 -8.41 -16.06 7.52
N GLU A 143 -7.76 -15.05 8.06
CA GLU A 143 -8.32 -14.20 9.11
C GLU A 143 -8.22 -12.75 8.67
N PHE A 144 -9.38 -12.10 8.50
CA PHE A 144 -9.47 -10.68 8.16
C PHE A 144 -10.03 -9.94 9.37
N THR A 145 -9.33 -8.90 9.80
CA THR A 145 -9.74 -8.11 10.98
C THR A 145 -10.29 -6.77 10.54
N TRP A 146 -11.46 -6.38 11.06
CA TRP A 146 -11.99 -5.02 10.89
C TRP A 146 -11.64 -4.19 12.13
N ASN A 147 -10.90 -3.09 11.94
CA ASN A 147 -10.49 -2.23 13.06
C ASN A 147 -11.43 -1.02 13.30
N GLY A 148 -12.57 -0.95 12.61
CA GLY A 148 -13.49 0.18 12.64
C GLY A 148 -13.37 1.10 11.42
N THR A 149 -12.23 1.12 10.75
CA THR A 149 -11.97 2.01 9.60
C THR A 149 -11.49 1.25 8.37
N ASN A 150 -10.61 0.28 8.56
CA ASN A 150 -9.98 -0.48 7.48
C ASN A 150 -10.11 -1.97 7.73
N LEU A 151 -10.17 -2.72 6.63
CA LEU A 151 -9.98 -4.17 6.63
C LEU A 151 -8.48 -4.47 6.67
N ILE A 152 -8.06 -5.24 7.67
CA ILE A 152 -6.69 -5.77 7.80
C ILE A 152 -6.68 -7.16 7.17
N LEU A 153 -5.91 -7.32 6.09
CA LEU A 153 -5.75 -8.57 5.37
C LEU A 153 -4.64 -9.42 6.01
N PRO A 154 -4.75 -10.76 5.96
CA PRO A 154 -3.62 -11.63 6.27
C PRO A 154 -2.51 -11.44 5.23
N LEU A 155 -1.27 -11.78 5.61
CA LEU A 155 -0.12 -11.72 4.69
C LEU A 155 -0.31 -12.74 3.56
N GLU A 156 -0.11 -12.29 2.31
CA GLU A 156 -0.24 -13.19 1.16
C GLU A 156 0.91 -14.22 1.14
N PRO A 157 0.64 -15.50 0.86
CA PRO A 157 1.67 -16.54 0.73
C PRO A 157 2.76 -16.19 -0.29
N GLU A 158 2.40 -15.45 -1.33
CA GLU A 158 3.32 -14.94 -2.34
C GLU A 158 4.34 -13.95 -1.76
N ILE A 159 3.95 -13.09 -0.82
CA ILE A 159 4.86 -12.15 -0.13
C ILE A 159 5.77 -12.90 0.85
N ILE A 160 5.25 -13.96 1.48
CA ILE A 160 6.08 -14.83 2.34
C ILE A 160 7.17 -15.52 1.51
N ALA A 161 6.82 -16.01 0.32
CA ALA A 161 7.77 -16.64 -0.59
C ALA A 161 8.74 -15.65 -1.25
N ASP A 162 8.27 -14.42 -1.50
CA ASP A 162 9.02 -13.35 -2.15
C ASP A 162 8.77 -12.00 -1.45
N PRO A 163 9.58 -11.67 -0.42
CA PRO A 163 9.41 -10.47 0.39
C PRO A 163 9.65 -9.15 -0.36
N GLU A 164 10.19 -9.20 -1.59
CA GLU A 164 10.42 -8.01 -2.42
C GLU A 164 9.12 -7.55 -3.13
N LEU A 165 8.06 -8.36 -3.08
CA LEU A 165 6.75 -8.00 -3.62
C LEU A 165 6.07 -6.91 -2.80
N THR A 166 5.54 -5.91 -3.50
CA THR A 166 4.69 -4.86 -2.91
C THR A 166 3.22 -5.13 -3.22
N ALA A 167 2.36 -5.06 -2.20
CA ALA A 167 0.92 -5.31 -2.34
C ALA A 167 0.11 -4.01 -2.46
N PHE A 168 -0.78 -3.98 -3.46
CA PHE A 168 -1.78 -2.93 -3.63
C PHE A 168 -3.17 -3.55 -3.63
N THR A 169 -3.97 -3.20 -2.62
CA THR A 169 -5.34 -3.71 -2.47
C THR A 169 -6.36 -2.63 -2.79
N SER A 170 -7.38 -2.99 -3.55
CA SER A 170 -8.51 -2.12 -3.90
C SER A 170 -9.81 -2.90 -3.81
N PHE A 171 -10.89 -2.21 -3.44
CA PHE A 171 -12.23 -2.77 -3.42
C PHE A 171 -13.09 -2.07 -4.47
N LYS A 172 -13.66 -2.87 -5.38
CA LYS A 172 -14.53 -2.37 -6.44
C LYS A 172 -15.55 -3.43 -6.82
N ASP A 173 -16.80 -3.02 -7.01
CA ASP A 173 -17.88 -3.88 -7.49
C ASP A 173 -18.05 -5.17 -6.65
N GLY A 174 -17.86 -5.09 -5.33
CA GLY A 174 -17.97 -6.24 -4.43
C GLY A 174 -16.77 -7.19 -4.43
N VAL A 175 -15.72 -6.87 -5.19
CA VAL A 175 -14.50 -7.67 -5.29
C VAL A 175 -13.35 -6.95 -4.59
N LEU A 176 -12.68 -7.66 -3.68
CA LEU A 176 -11.45 -7.21 -3.05
C LEU A 176 -10.27 -7.76 -3.85
N LYS A 177 -9.60 -6.88 -4.60
CA LYS A 177 -8.51 -7.22 -5.52
C LYS A 177 -7.18 -6.74 -4.96
N THR A 178 -6.23 -7.65 -4.82
CA THR A 178 -4.85 -7.38 -4.45
C THR A 178 -3.95 -7.66 -5.66
N VAL A 179 -3.08 -6.71 -5.98
CA VAL A 179 -2.06 -6.85 -7.03
C VAL A 179 -0.70 -6.80 -6.36
N LEU A 180 0.14 -7.81 -6.62
CA LEU A 180 1.51 -7.88 -6.14
C LEU A 180 2.46 -7.56 -7.30
N LEU A 181 3.38 -6.63 -7.06
CA LEU A 181 4.34 -6.13 -8.04
C LEU A 181 5.77 -6.29 -7.51
N PHE A 182 6.70 -6.64 -8.40
CA PHE A 182 8.13 -6.74 -8.09
C PHE A 182 8.86 -5.44 -8.47
N GLY A 183 9.24 -4.62 -7.48
CA GLY A 183 9.89 -3.32 -7.72
C GLY A 183 9.04 -2.33 -8.53
N ASP A 184 9.71 -1.33 -9.13
CA ASP A 184 9.09 -0.30 -9.98
C ASP A 184 8.81 -0.78 -11.42
N ASP A 185 9.21 -2.01 -11.76
CA ASP A 185 9.10 -2.55 -13.11
C ASP A 185 7.95 -3.56 -13.24
N ASP A 186 7.22 -3.42 -14.35
CA ASP A 186 5.93 -4.04 -14.63
C ASP A 186 5.99 -5.57 -14.92
N GLN A 187 7.08 -6.27 -14.59
CA GLN A 187 7.44 -7.54 -15.22
C GLN A 187 6.86 -8.80 -14.59
N GLU A 188 6.46 -8.79 -13.32
CA GLU A 188 5.71 -9.92 -12.74
C GLU A 188 4.58 -9.41 -11.85
N LYS A 189 3.34 -9.65 -12.31
CA LYS A 189 2.12 -9.25 -11.62
C LYS A 189 1.40 -10.50 -11.15
N VAL A 190 1.26 -10.64 -9.84
CA VAL A 190 0.31 -11.60 -9.26
C VAL A 190 -0.97 -10.84 -8.94
N THR A 191 -2.10 -11.38 -9.36
CA THR A 191 -3.43 -10.85 -9.04
C THR A 191 -4.14 -11.83 -8.11
N ILE A 192 -4.72 -11.31 -7.03
CA ILE A 192 -5.50 -12.08 -6.05
C ILE A 192 -6.85 -11.38 -5.90
N GLU A 193 -7.91 -12.02 -6.37
CA GLU A 193 -9.27 -11.51 -6.32
C GLU A 193 -10.11 -12.32 -5.33
N ARG A 194 -10.83 -11.61 -4.46
CA ARG A 194 -11.70 -12.21 -3.44
C ARG A 194 -13.12 -11.71 -3.67
N SER A 195 -14.06 -12.63 -3.76
CA SER A 195 -15.48 -12.32 -3.82
C SER A 195 -16.26 -13.18 -2.82
N ILE A 196 -17.26 -12.55 -2.21
CA ILE A 196 -18.17 -13.22 -1.30
C ILE A 196 -19.37 -13.77 -2.09
N GLN A 197 -19.77 -14.99 -1.79
CA GLN A 197 -20.81 -15.76 -2.47
C GLN A 197 -21.80 -16.34 -1.45
N GLU A 198 -23.01 -16.64 -1.93
CA GLU A 198 -24.10 -17.27 -1.17
C GLU A 198 -24.33 -16.63 0.22
N GLU A 199 -24.81 -15.39 0.24
CA GLU A 199 -25.21 -14.70 1.50
C GLU A 199 -24.12 -14.69 2.59
N ASP A 200 -22.91 -14.29 2.22
CA ASP A 200 -21.76 -14.15 3.11
C ASP A 200 -21.19 -15.45 3.71
N GLN A 201 -21.62 -16.61 3.20
CA GLN A 201 -21.17 -17.92 3.68
C GLN A 201 -19.83 -18.35 3.06
N TYR A 202 -19.60 -18.05 1.78
CA TYR A 202 -18.41 -18.50 1.07
C TYR A 202 -17.60 -17.34 0.52
N MET A 203 -16.28 -17.49 0.56
CA MET A 203 -15.34 -16.61 -0.10
C MET A 203 -14.59 -17.39 -1.18
N ARG A 204 -14.72 -16.93 -2.43
CA ARG A 204 -13.93 -17.42 -3.55
C ARG A 204 -12.69 -16.54 -3.71
N VAL A 205 -11.52 -17.17 -3.69
CA VAL A 205 -10.23 -16.53 -3.93
C VAL A 205 -9.65 -17.06 -5.24
N LEU A 206 -9.49 -16.18 -6.23
CA LEU A 206 -8.82 -16.46 -7.49
C LEU A 206 -7.44 -15.80 -7.47
N SER A 207 -6.40 -16.61 -7.58
CA SER A 207 -5.02 -16.13 -7.68
C SER A 207 -4.50 -16.43 -9.09
N SER A 208 -3.89 -15.46 -9.76
CA SER A 208 -3.30 -15.65 -11.10
C SER A 208 -2.03 -14.84 -11.35
N PHE A 209 -1.18 -15.35 -12.22
CA PHE A 209 -0.01 -14.63 -12.75
C PHE A 209 0.26 -15.06 -14.19
N THR A 210 1.00 -14.23 -14.93
CA THR A 210 1.41 -14.56 -16.29
C THR A 210 2.82 -15.14 -16.30
N GLN A 211 2.97 -16.36 -16.81
CA GLN A 211 4.28 -16.99 -17.02
C GLN A 211 4.73 -16.80 -18.47
N MET A 212 5.92 -16.23 -18.66
CA MET A 212 6.57 -16.15 -19.97
C MET A 212 7.40 -17.40 -20.25
N TYR A 213 7.13 -18.06 -21.38
CA TYR A 213 7.93 -19.18 -21.85
C TYR A 213 8.95 -18.69 -22.88
N ASN A 214 10.21 -18.54 -22.46
CA ASN A 214 11.29 -18.02 -23.30
C ASN A 214 11.53 -18.85 -24.57
N LEU A 215 11.29 -20.17 -24.53
CA LEU A 215 11.52 -21.07 -25.66
C LEU A 215 10.50 -20.88 -26.80
N THR A 216 9.25 -20.53 -26.47
CA THR A 216 8.16 -20.36 -27.43
C THR A 216 7.74 -18.91 -27.63
N LYS A 217 8.28 -17.98 -26.82
CA LYS A 217 7.83 -16.58 -26.71
C LYS A 217 6.32 -16.45 -26.50
N THR A 218 5.72 -17.41 -25.79
CA THR A 218 4.30 -17.40 -25.45
C THR A 218 4.13 -17.06 -23.98
N SER A 219 3.14 -16.24 -23.68
CA SER A 219 2.62 -16.07 -22.33
C SER A 219 1.52 -17.10 -22.05
N GLN A 220 1.49 -17.63 -20.83
CA GLN A 220 0.35 -18.40 -20.33
C GLN A 220 -0.08 -17.80 -19.00
N GLU A 221 -1.39 -17.61 -18.84
CA GLU A 221 -1.95 -17.32 -17.53
C GLU A 221 -2.02 -18.60 -16.71
N ILE A 222 -1.44 -18.57 -15.52
CA ILE A 222 -1.51 -19.62 -14.52
C ILE A 222 -2.41 -19.10 -13.41
N SER A 223 -3.48 -19.83 -13.11
CA SER A 223 -4.41 -19.46 -12.06
C SER A 223 -4.78 -20.66 -11.18
N CYS A 224 -5.30 -20.36 -10.00
CA CYS A 224 -5.90 -21.35 -9.11
C CYS A 224 -7.06 -20.72 -8.34
N ILE A 225 -7.96 -21.56 -7.86
CA ILE A 225 -9.12 -21.13 -7.08
C ILE A 225 -9.05 -21.80 -5.70
N ARG A 226 -9.28 -21.02 -4.66
CA ARG A 226 -9.50 -21.50 -3.29
C ARG A 226 -10.86 -21.03 -2.82
N ILE A 227 -11.66 -21.93 -2.27
CA ILE A 227 -12.97 -21.62 -1.71
C ILE A 227 -12.91 -21.81 -0.21
N TYR A 228 -13.35 -20.79 0.50
CA TYR A 228 -13.39 -20.77 1.95
C TYR A 228 -14.82 -20.64 2.46
N GLU A 229 -15.10 -21.30 3.57
CA GLU A 229 -16.35 -21.20 4.33
C GLU A 229 -16.12 -20.34 5.57
N ARG A 230 -17.07 -19.48 5.92
CA ARG A 230 -16.99 -18.66 7.14
C ARG A 230 -17.07 -19.54 8.39
N ILE A 231 -16.17 -19.33 9.34
CA ILE A 231 -16.26 -19.93 10.67
C ILE A 231 -17.17 -19.04 11.52
N ALA A 232 -18.24 -19.63 12.06
CA ALA A 232 -19.21 -18.96 12.93
C ALA A 232 -18.64 -18.64 14.33
#